data_AF-A0A9J6DUV8-F1
#
_entry.id   AF-A0A9J6DUV8-F1
#
_cell.length_a   1.000
_cell.length_b   1.000
_cell.length_c   1.000
_cell.angle_alpha   90.00
_cell.angle_beta   90.00
_cell.angle_gamma   90.00
#
_symmetry.space_group_name_H-M   'P 1'
#
loop_
_entity.id
_entity.type
_entity.pdbx_description
1 polymer ?
#
loop_
_entity_poly.entity_id
_entity_poly.type
_entity_poly.pdbx_seq_one_letter_code
_entity_poly.pdbx_strand_id
1 'polypeptide(L)'
;MIMRDAVAEGSRNCHHLKFFNVRPNLSTQAYNISASIGTAAAAAGMRSRDLRVYIENSRAVCAVRECNGGNLLADAAFDYFSEVTVAGAWSQINAVVINSGSMITSFDEKTKSGELRLEDVFQMYPFNDEYMFVTMRGTTLQNMMEYSGKKGSPSTKFLQLSGIRVKYKSNPGVNESVVSSLLILCTSCRTPTYERVIGIQWYTLAMSDISDDMIMRQYLKKRSPIMPMLDGRIAFESGARALETSYWTRAAISSLCTAVAMNIATSA
;
A
#
# COMPACT_ATOMS: atom_id res chain seq x y z
N MET A 1 11.53 15.41 4.83
CA MET A 1 12.59 14.53 5.42
C MET A 1 13.77 14.54 4.46
N ILE A 2 15.02 14.34 4.91
CA ILE A 2 16.17 14.26 3.98
C ILE A 2 16.65 12.81 3.91
N MET A 3 16.53 12.17 2.74
CA MET A 3 17.04 10.83 2.48
C MET A 3 18.47 10.90 1.93
N ARG A 4 19.45 11.05 2.82
CA ARG A 4 20.85 11.40 2.45
C ARG A 4 21.58 10.34 1.63
N ASP A 5 21.20 9.08 1.80
CA ASP A 5 21.77 7.89 1.15
C ASP A 5 20.85 7.30 0.08
N ALA A 6 19.67 7.90 -0.15
CA ALA A 6 18.80 7.49 -1.24
C ALA A 6 19.31 8.03 -2.57
N VAL A 7 19.30 7.16 -3.56
CA VAL A 7 19.65 7.45 -4.95
C VAL A 7 18.39 7.27 -5.79
N ALA A 8 17.97 8.33 -6.48
CA ALA A 8 16.85 8.26 -7.42
C ALA A 8 17.36 8.12 -8.86
N GLU A 9 16.86 7.11 -9.57
CA GLU A 9 17.10 6.84 -10.98
C GLU A 9 15.77 7.00 -11.74
N GLY A 10 15.78 7.77 -12.84
CA GLY A 10 14.59 8.10 -13.63
C GLY A 10 14.66 9.50 -14.26
N SER A 11 13.53 10.00 -14.76
CA SER A 11 13.45 11.30 -15.46
C SER A 11 13.88 12.48 -14.61
N ARG A 12 14.27 13.57 -15.29
CA ARG A 12 14.80 14.80 -14.66
C ARG A 12 13.78 15.51 -13.77
N ASN A 13 12.52 15.06 -13.76
CA ASN A 13 11.42 15.67 -13.04
C ASN A 13 11.23 15.06 -11.65
N CYS A 14 12.11 15.37 -10.69
CA CYS A 14 12.01 14.88 -9.30
C CYS A 14 11.02 15.67 -8.43
N HIS A 15 9.99 16.32 -9.00
CA HIS A 15 9.10 17.23 -8.27
C HIS A 15 8.39 16.56 -7.10
N HIS A 16 8.05 15.28 -7.23
CA HIS A 16 7.35 14.48 -6.22
C HIS A 16 8.28 13.89 -5.15
N LEU A 17 9.60 13.90 -5.41
CA LEU A 17 10.62 13.55 -4.42
C LEU A 17 11.10 14.76 -3.61
N LYS A 18 10.67 16.00 -3.94
CA LYS A 18 11.00 17.21 -3.17
C LYS A 18 10.64 17.07 -1.68
N PHE A 19 9.61 16.29 -1.35
CA PHE A 19 9.20 16.01 0.03
C PHE A 19 10.27 15.23 0.83
N PHE A 20 11.04 14.39 0.14
CA PHE A 20 12.05 13.51 0.73
C PHE A 20 13.50 13.94 0.45
N ASN A 21 13.69 15.04 -0.29
CA ASN A 21 14.99 15.64 -0.61
C ASN A 21 16.05 14.59 -0.99
N VAL A 22 15.72 13.79 -2.02
CA VAL A 22 16.57 12.72 -2.56
C VAL A 22 17.58 13.30 -3.55
N ARG A 23 18.78 12.73 -3.60
CA ARG A 23 19.77 13.09 -4.62
C ARG A 23 19.43 12.38 -5.94
N PRO A 24 19.17 13.11 -7.04
CA PRO A 24 19.01 12.49 -8.34
C PRO A 24 20.36 11.96 -8.83
N ASN A 25 20.38 10.75 -9.37
CA ASN A 25 21.52 10.25 -10.12
C ASN A 25 21.40 10.68 -11.58
N LEU A 26 22.14 11.72 -11.97
CA LEU A 26 22.16 12.23 -13.34
C LEU A 26 23.10 11.43 -14.27
N SER A 27 23.83 10.44 -13.74
CA SER A 27 24.80 9.64 -14.49
C SER A 27 24.23 8.36 -15.09
N THR A 28 23.11 7.86 -14.54
CA THR A 28 22.32 6.81 -15.17
C THR A 28 21.58 7.44 -16.34
N GLN A 29 22.01 7.12 -17.56
CA GLN A 29 21.21 7.31 -18.76
C GLN A 29 19.83 6.75 -18.42
N ALA A 30 18.78 7.57 -18.55
CA ALA A 30 17.43 7.08 -18.39
C ALA A 30 17.35 5.80 -19.22
N TYR A 31 17.22 4.64 -18.58
CA TYR A 31 16.70 3.49 -19.29
C TYR A 31 15.47 4.03 -20.00
N ASN A 32 15.28 3.69 -21.28
CA ASN A 32 14.16 4.13 -22.07
C ASN A 32 12.84 3.62 -21.44
N ILE A 33 12.47 4.23 -20.32
CA ILE A 33 11.18 4.15 -19.63
C ILE A 33 10.49 5.47 -20.01
N SER A 34 10.56 5.81 -21.29
CA SER A 34 9.52 6.62 -21.90
C SER A 34 8.29 5.72 -21.95
N ALA A 35 7.54 5.67 -20.85
CA ALA A 35 6.12 5.37 -20.95
C ALA A 35 5.55 6.48 -21.84
N SER A 36 5.39 6.14 -23.12
CA SER A 36 4.91 7.06 -24.14
C SER A 36 3.60 7.68 -23.67
N ILE A 37 3.53 9.02 -23.72
CA ILE A 37 2.31 9.80 -23.47
C ILE A 37 1.21 9.24 -24.37
N GLY A 38 0.33 8.41 -23.80
CA GLY A 38 -0.91 8.00 -24.44
C GLY A 38 -1.81 9.22 -24.53
N THR A 39 -1.96 9.76 -25.75
CA THR A 39 -2.97 10.78 -26.02
C THR A 39 -4.35 10.26 -25.58
N ALA A 40 -5.20 11.12 -25.03
CA ALA A 40 -6.56 10.79 -24.56
C ALA A 40 -7.42 10.02 -25.59
N ALA A 41 -7.05 10.05 -26.87
CA ALA A 41 -7.67 9.28 -27.93
C ALA A 41 -7.53 7.75 -27.80
N ALA A 42 -6.53 7.22 -27.08
CA ALA A 42 -6.40 5.79 -26.84
C ALA A 42 -7.38 5.26 -25.74
N ALA A 43 -8.05 6.16 -24.99
CA ALA A 43 -8.99 5.82 -23.91
C ALA A 43 -10.29 5.17 -24.38
N ALA A 44 -10.63 5.34 -25.66
CA ALA A 44 -11.90 4.85 -26.21
C ALA A 44 -11.89 3.32 -26.33
N GLY A 45 -12.58 2.63 -25.41
CA GLY A 45 -12.93 1.22 -25.55
C GLY A 45 -12.35 0.28 -24.49
N MET A 46 -11.51 0.78 -23.57
CA MET A 46 -11.01 -0.07 -22.49
C MET A 46 -11.92 -0.03 -21.27
N ARG A 47 -12.51 -1.17 -20.93
CA ARG A 47 -13.50 -1.34 -19.86
C ARG A 47 -13.18 -2.62 -19.12
N SER A 48 -12.93 -2.55 -17.82
CA SER A 48 -13.13 -3.74 -16.98
C SER A 48 -14.63 -3.78 -16.70
N ARG A 49 -15.33 -4.80 -17.21
CA ARG A 49 -16.77 -4.99 -16.94
C ARG A 49 -17.03 -5.68 -15.59
N ASP A 50 -15.98 -5.87 -14.81
CA ASP A 50 -15.98 -6.79 -13.68
C ASP A 50 -15.34 -6.18 -12.43
N LEU A 51 -15.47 -4.85 -12.22
CA LEU A 51 -15.22 -4.28 -10.90
C LEU A 51 -16.36 -4.69 -9.97
N ARG A 52 -16.04 -5.41 -8.89
CA ARG A 52 -17.05 -5.97 -7.97
C ARG A 52 -17.14 -5.29 -6.62
N VAL A 53 -16.30 -4.28 -6.38
CA VAL A 53 -16.16 -3.62 -5.08
C VAL A 53 -16.08 -2.10 -5.25
N TYR A 54 -16.57 -1.40 -4.23
CA TYR A 54 -16.39 0.04 -4.11
C TYR A 54 -14.91 0.36 -3.91
N ILE A 55 -14.40 1.33 -4.67
CA ILE A 55 -13.02 1.79 -4.56
C ILE A 55 -13.02 3.04 -3.66
N GLU A 56 -12.62 2.84 -2.42
CA GLU A 56 -12.36 3.95 -1.49
C GLU A 56 -11.03 4.61 -1.87
N ASN A 57 -11.14 5.82 -2.41
CA ASN A 57 -10.04 6.62 -2.90
C ASN A 57 -10.17 8.10 -2.46
N SER A 58 -10.93 8.37 -1.41
CA SER A 58 -11.01 9.71 -0.84
C SER A 58 -9.75 10.06 -0.06
N ARG A 59 -9.32 11.31 -0.20
CA ARG A 59 -8.17 11.84 0.56
C ARG A 59 -8.36 11.74 2.08
N ALA A 60 -9.59 11.87 2.56
CA ALA A 60 -9.89 11.77 4.00
C ALA A 60 -9.54 10.39 4.57
N VAL A 61 -9.69 9.34 3.77
CA VAL A 61 -9.41 7.96 4.16
C VAL A 61 -7.97 7.58 3.81
N CYS A 62 -7.58 7.73 2.54
CA CYS A 62 -6.28 7.28 2.04
C CYS A 62 -5.11 8.05 2.64
N ALA A 63 -5.33 9.20 3.29
CA ALA A 63 -4.27 9.96 3.93
C ALA A 63 -3.94 9.53 5.38
N VAL A 64 -4.72 8.62 5.96
CA VAL A 64 -4.59 8.26 7.38
C VAL A 64 -4.59 6.77 7.65
N ARG A 65 -4.99 5.95 6.66
CA ARG A 65 -5.00 4.49 6.76
C ARG A 65 -4.92 3.84 5.37
N GLU A 66 -4.77 2.52 5.35
CA GLU A 66 -4.90 1.74 4.13
C GLU A 66 -6.25 1.99 3.45
N CYS A 67 -6.20 2.17 2.13
CA CYS A 67 -7.38 2.26 1.28
C CYS A 67 -7.20 1.39 0.03
N ASN A 68 -8.28 0.81 -0.47
CA ASN A 68 -8.20 -0.10 -1.60
C ASN A 68 -7.97 0.64 -2.93
N GLY A 69 -8.31 1.93 -3.05
CA GLY A 69 -7.85 2.77 -4.17
C GLY A 69 -6.34 2.95 -4.20
N GLY A 70 -5.71 3.07 -3.03
CA GLY A 70 -4.25 3.09 -2.89
C GLY A 70 -3.62 1.75 -3.28
N ASN A 71 -4.20 0.64 -2.82
CA ASN A 71 -3.74 -0.70 -3.17
C ASN A 71 -3.89 -0.98 -4.68
N LEU A 72 -5.00 -0.57 -5.30
CA LEU A 72 -5.21 -0.72 -6.74
C LEU A 72 -4.09 -0.06 -7.55
N LEU A 73 -3.77 1.20 -7.26
CA LEU A 73 -2.76 1.95 -7.99
C LEU A 73 -1.35 1.39 -7.71
N ALA A 74 -1.03 1.08 -6.45
CA ALA A 74 0.26 0.51 -6.10
C ALA A 74 0.48 -0.89 -6.70
N ASP A 75 -0.57 -1.72 -6.78
CA ASP A 75 -0.50 -3.06 -7.38
C ASP A 75 -0.39 -2.99 -8.90
N ALA A 76 -1.04 -2.03 -9.56
CA ALA A 76 -0.88 -1.83 -11.00
C ALA A 76 0.58 -1.52 -11.36
N ALA A 77 1.19 -0.60 -10.63
CA ALA A 77 2.60 -0.27 -10.80
C ALA A 77 3.52 -1.43 -10.42
N PHE A 78 3.22 -2.14 -9.33
CA PHE A 78 4.04 -3.27 -8.90
C PHE A 78 4.01 -4.41 -9.93
N ASP A 79 2.82 -4.75 -10.44
CA ASP A 79 2.64 -5.77 -11.48
C ASP A 79 3.39 -5.41 -12.76
N TYR A 80 3.46 -4.12 -13.14
CA TYR A 80 4.23 -3.66 -14.30
C TYR A 80 5.75 -3.71 -14.07
N PHE A 81 6.25 -3.10 -12.99
CA PHE A 81 7.68 -2.95 -12.78
C PHE A 81 8.37 -4.23 -12.28
N SER A 82 7.64 -5.15 -11.65
CA SER A 82 8.20 -6.42 -11.17
C SER A 82 8.43 -7.45 -12.26
N GLU A 83 7.87 -7.25 -13.46
CA GLU A 83 8.16 -8.09 -14.64
C GLU A 83 9.60 -7.93 -15.13
N VAL A 84 10.26 -6.82 -14.79
CA VAL A 84 11.66 -6.58 -15.17
C VAL A 84 12.57 -7.30 -14.17
N THR A 85 13.20 -8.37 -14.64
CA THR A 85 14.18 -9.15 -13.87
C THR A 85 15.59 -8.59 -14.03
N VAL A 86 16.43 -8.66 -12.98
CA VAL A 86 17.85 -8.31 -13.04
C VAL A 86 18.71 -9.49 -12.60
N ALA A 87 20.00 -9.50 -12.93
CA ALA A 87 20.88 -10.63 -12.63
C ALA A 87 20.85 -10.98 -11.13
N GLY A 88 20.45 -12.21 -10.80
CA GLY A 88 20.37 -12.70 -9.41
C GLY A 88 19.12 -12.27 -8.63
N ALA A 89 18.15 -11.61 -9.27
CA ALA A 89 16.88 -11.24 -8.63
C ALA A 89 15.68 -11.44 -9.56
N TRP A 90 14.54 -11.84 -9.00
CA TRP A 90 13.32 -12.07 -9.78
C TRP A 90 12.59 -10.77 -10.17
N SER A 91 12.98 -9.62 -9.61
CA SER A 91 12.44 -8.30 -9.90
C SER A 91 13.49 -7.23 -9.64
N GLN A 92 13.47 -6.15 -10.41
CA GLN A 92 14.30 -4.96 -10.21
C GLN A 92 13.85 -4.11 -9.00
N ILE A 93 12.58 -4.23 -8.58
CA ILE A 93 12.03 -3.50 -7.44
C ILE A 93 11.60 -4.44 -6.32
N ASN A 94 11.75 -3.99 -5.08
CA ASN A 94 11.21 -4.64 -3.90
C ASN A 94 9.74 -4.29 -3.66
N ALA A 95 9.33 -3.06 -3.99
CA ALA A 95 8.02 -2.53 -3.64
C ALA A 95 7.67 -1.26 -4.42
N VAL A 96 6.40 -0.88 -4.33
CA VAL A 96 5.88 0.41 -4.80
C VAL A 96 5.34 1.20 -3.62
N VAL A 97 5.61 2.49 -3.58
CA VAL A 97 4.95 3.43 -2.66
C VAL A 97 4.30 4.58 -3.42
N ILE A 98 3.06 4.89 -3.05
CA ILE A 98 2.25 5.94 -3.68
C ILE A 98 1.83 6.95 -2.62
N ASN A 99 1.94 8.23 -2.94
CA ASN A 99 1.49 9.29 -2.05
C ASN A 99 -0.05 9.37 -2.00
N SER A 100 -0.63 9.49 -0.81
CA SER A 100 -2.07 9.72 -0.61
C SER A 100 -2.59 11.03 -1.21
N GLY A 101 -1.71 11.98 -1.51
CA GLY A 101 -2.04 13.23 -2.21
C GLY A 101 -2.62 13.01 -3.62
N SER A 102 -2.36 11.86 -4.22
CA SER A 102 -2.88 11.43 -5.53
C SER A 102 -4.32 10.95 -5.49
N MET A 103 -4.86 10.69 -4.31
CA MET A 103 -6.18 10.09 -4.12
C MET A 103 -7.22 11.20 -4.02
N ILE A 104 -8.07 11.34 -5.04
CA ILE A 104 -8.98 12.48 -5.17
C ILE A 104 -10.42 12.11 -4.87
N THR A 105 -10.96 11.16 -5.63
CA THR A 105 -12.36 10.72 -5.48
C THR A 105 -12.45 9.21 -5.51
N SER A 106 -13.41 8.67 -4.77
CA SER A 106 -13.80 7.26 -4.77
C SER A 106 -14.64 6.90 -6.00
N PHE A 107 -14.78 5.60 -6.25
CA PHE A 107 -15.59 5.05 -7.33
C PHE A 107 -16.61 4.03 -6.79
N ASP A 108 -17.87 4.22 -7.16
CA ASP A 108 -18.97 3.32 -6.82
C ASP A 108 -19.33 2.43 -8.01
N GLU A 109 -18.99 1.16 -7.91
CA GLU A 109 -19.22 0.15 -8.93
C GLU A 109 -20.71 -0.05 -9.23
N LYS A 110 -21.60 0.17 -8.26
CA LYS A 110 -23.04 0.00 -8.45
C LYS A 110 -23.62 1.06 -9.36
N THR A 111 -23.07 2.28 -9.33
CA THR A 111 -23.54 3.39 -10.18
C THR A 111 -23.19 3.19 -11.65
N LYS A 112 -22.15 2.41 -11.96
CA LYS A 112 -21.68 2.14 -13.33
C LYS A 112 -21.75 0.66 -13.72
N SER A 113 -22.57 -0.14 -13.02
CA SER A 113 -22.75 -1.58 -13.31
C SER A 113 -21.44 -2.37 -13.38
N GLY A 114 -20.48 -2.06 -12.50
CA GLY A 114 -19.16 -2.69 -12.46
C GLY A 114 -18.21 -2.30 -13.59
N GLU A 115 -18.61 -1.34 -14.44
CA GLU A 115 -17.81 -0.87 -15.57
C GLU A 115 -16.83 0.22 -15.13
N LEU A 116 -15.57 -0.17 -14.87
CA LEU A 116 -14.48 0.76 -14.62
C LEU A 116 -13.81 1.11 -15.95
N ARG A 117 -13.86 2.40 -16.30
CA ARG A 117 -13.22 2.94 -17.50
C ARG A 117 -11.98 3.75 -17.14
N LEU A 118 -11.19 4.04 -18.16
CA LEU A 118 -10.00 4.84 -17.94
C LEU A 118 -10.31 6.29 -17.54
N GLU A 119 -11.40 6.89 -18.06
CA GLU A 119 -11.82 8.22 -17.61
C GLU A 119 -12.14 8.25 -16.12
N ASP A 120 -12.57 7.13 -15.54
CA ASP A 120 -12.85 7.00 -14.12
C ASP A 120 -11.54 6.91 -13.32
N VAL A 121 -10.56 6.17 -13.85
CA VAL A 121 -9.20 6.10 -13.29
C VAL A 121 -8.56 7.49 -13.25
N PHE A 122 -8.69 8.28 -14.32
CA PHE A 122 -8.16 9.65 -14.33
C PHE A 122 -8.90 10.60 -13.38
N GLN A 123 -10.18 10.37 -13.10
CA GLN A 123 -10.87 11.11 -12.04
C GLN A 123 -10.33 10.72 -10.65
N MET A 124 -10.04 9.45 -10.44
CA MET A 124 -9.46 8.95 -9.18
C MET A 124 -8.03 9.46 -8.95
N TYR A 125 -7.22 9.55 -10.00
CA TYR A 125 -5.79 9.93 -9.93
C TYR A 125 -5.41 10.90 -11.08
N PRO A 126 -5.69 12.21 -10.95
CA PRO A 126 -5.65 13.15 -12.08
C PRO A 126 -4.27 13.72 -12.42
N PHE A 127 -3.19 13.26 -11.78
CA PHE A 127 -1.86 13.81 -12.00
C PHE A 127 -1.11 13.04 -13.10
N ASN A 128 -0.27 13.76 -13.84
CA ASN A 128 0.58 13.19 -14.88
C ASN A 128 2.06 13.45 -14.55
N ASP A 129 2.68 12.53 -13.82
CA ASP A 129 4.13 12.49 -13.57
C ASP A 129 4.75 11.15 -14.04
N GLU A 130 5.96 10.82 -13.59
CA GLU A 130 6.65 9.59 -13.93
C GLU A 130 6.90 8.75 -12.66
N TYR A 131 7.15 7.45 -12.85
CA TYR A 131 7.68 6.62 -11.79
C TYR A 131 9.19 6.79 -11.68
N MET A 132 9.67 6.98 -10.46
CA MET A 132 11.09 7.04 -10.16
C MET A 132 11.48 5.80 -9.37
N PHE A 133 12.63 5.22 -9.69
CA PHE A 133 13.21 4.18 -8.86
C PHE A 133 14.11 4.80 -7.82
N VAL A 134 13.83 4.52 -6.55
CA VAL A 134 14.60 5.05 -5.43
C VAL A 134 15.23 3.88 -4.69
N THR A 135 16.56 3.82 -4.74
CA THR A 135 17.36 2.84 -4.03
C THR A 135 17.90 3.46 -2.75
N MET A 136 17.59 2.86 -1.60
CA MET A 136 17.95 3.40 -0.28
C MET A 136 18.29 2.29 0.70
N ARG A 137 18.99 2.63 1.79
CA ARG A 137 19.22 1.66 2.88
C ARG A 137 17.96 1.43 3.71
N GLY A 138 17.88 0.26 4.36
CA GLY A 138 16.78 -0.09 5.24
C GLY A 138 16.52 0.91 6.37
N THR A 139 17.57 1.56 6.90
CA THR A 139 17.41 2.65 7.90
C THR A 139 16.64 3.83 7.34
N THR A 140 16.90 4.20 6.08
CA THR A 140 16.24 5.32 5.41
C THR A 140 14.83 4.96 5.00
N LEU A 141 14.61 3.72 4.57
CA LEU A 141 13.28 3.17 4.34
C LEU A 141 12.43 3.20 5.62
N GLN A 142 12.98 2.78 6.76
CA GLN A 142 12.28 2.86 8.04
C GLN A 142 11.91 4.31 8.40
N ASN A 143 12.86 5.25 8.28
CA ASN A 143 12.61 6.68 8.53
C ASN A 143 11.51 7.24 7.59
N MET A 144 11.50 6.81 6.33
CA MET A 144 10.47 7.19 5.36
C MET A 144 9.09 6.74 5.81
N MET A 145 8.96 5.51 6.30
CA MET A 145 7.71 4.98 6.82
C MET A 145 7.28 5.68 8.12
N GLU A 146 8.22 5.95 9.04
CA GLU A 146 7.93 6.74 10.25
C GLU A 146 7.42 8.15 9.91
N TYR A 147 8.04 8.81 8.93
CA TYR A 147 7.60 10.12 8.46
C TYR A 147 6.20 10.07 7.83
N SER A 148 5.89 8.99 7.11
CA SER A 148 4.59 8.74 6.49
C SER A 148 3.48 8.54 7.53
N GLY A 149 3.72 7.73 8.56
CA GLY A 149 2.75 7.42 9.62
C GLY A 149 2.64 8.45 10.75
N LYS A 150 3.46 9.51 10.71
CA LYS A 150 3.47 10.57 11.74
C LYS A 150 2.15 11.33 11.78
N LYS A 151 1.52 11.37 12.96
CA LYS A 151 0.30 12.17 13.20
C LYS A 151 0.60 13.66 12.99
N GLY A 152 -0.33 14.37 12.35
CA GLY A 152 -0.16 15.79 12.02
C GLY A 152 0.76 16.08 10.82
N SER A 153 1.35 15.05 10.19
CA SER A 153 1.93 15.23 8.86
C SER A 153 0.84 15.67 7.88
N PRO A 154 1.15 16.57 6.92
CA PRO A 154 0.21 16.90 5.86
C PRO A 154 -0.39 15.65 5.22
N SER A 155 -1.70 15.67 4.96
CA SER A 155 -2.46 14.54 4.39
C SER A 155 -1.95 14.06 3.04
N THR A 156 -1.02 14.77 2.42
CA THR A 156 -0.32 14.43 1.17
C THR A 156 1.03 13.77 1.42
N LYS A 157 1.24 13.09 2.54
CA LYS A 157 2.53 12.44 2.87
C LYS A 157 2.39 11.01 3.33
N PHE A 158 1.16 10.58 3.55
CA PHE A 158 0.88 9.19 3.86
C PHE A 158 1.11 8.34 2.62
N LEU A 159 1.63 7.14 2.79
CA LEU A 159 2.05 6.28 1.69
C LEU A 159 1.13 5.06 1.64
N GLN A 160 0.50 4.85 0.48
CA GLN A 160 -0.15 3.60 0.10
C GLN A 160 0.90 2.69 -0.54
N LEU A 161 0.77 1.37 -0.36
CA LEU A 161 1.89 0.45 -0.52
C LEU A 161 1.53 -0.75 -1.39
N SER A 162 2.52 -1.28 -2.11
CA SER A 162 2.52 -2.66 -2.61
C SER A 162 3.92 -3.26 -2.41
N GLY A 163 4.01 -4.54 -2.03
CA GLY A 163 5.28 -5.18 -1.68
C GLY A 163 5.88 -4.78 -0.31
N ILE A 164 5.21 -3.92 0.48
CA ILE A 164 5.57 -3.59 1.88
C ILE A 164 4.40 -3.91 2.82
N ARG A 165 4.72 -4.35 4.04
CA ARG A 165 3.79 -4.40 5.17
C ARG A 165 4.37 -3.64 6.35
N VAL A 166 3.64 -2.62 6.82
CA VAL A 166 4.06 -1.76 7.94
C VAL A 166 3.04 -1.80 9.06
N LYS A 167 3.54 -1.89 10.29
CA LYS A 167 2.76 -1.66 11.51
C LYS A 167 3.32 -0.46 12.24
N TYR A 168 2.42 0.39 12.72
CA TYR A 168 2.75 1.56 13.51
C TYR A 168 2.24 1.37 14.94
N LYS A 169 3.05 1.73 15.93
CA LYS A 169 2.62 1.85 17.33
C LYS A 169 2.49 3.32 17.71
N SER A 170 1.43 3.67 18.45
CA SER A 170 1.31 5.00 19.02
C SER A 170 2.35 5.17 20.12
N ASN A 171 3.20 6.19 20.03
CA ASN A 171 4.00 6.62 21.17
C ASN A 171 3.17 7.60 22.01
N PRO A 172 2.83 7.33 23.28
CA PRO A 172 2.02 8.26 24.07
C PRO A 172 2.77 9.56 24.43
N GLY A 173 4.11 9.53 24.44
CA GLY A 173 4.93 10.67 24.89
C GLY A 173 5.30 11.67 23.79
N VAL A 174 5.09 11.31 22.53
CA VAL A 174 5.36 12.14 21.35
C VAL A 174 4.16 11.91 20.45
N ASN A 175 3.45 12.94 19.96
CA ASN A 175 2.31 12.80 19.04
C ASN A 175 2.74 12.20 17.66
N GLU A 176 3.37 11.04 17.68
CA GLU A 176 4.10 10.39 16.61
C GLU A 176 3.80 8.89 16.67
N SER A 177 3.55 8.32 15.50
CA SER A 177 3.44 6.87 15.35
C SER A 177 4.83 6.36 14.97
N VAL A 178 5.33 5.36 15.68
CA VAL A 178 6.64 4.73 15.41
C VAL A 178 6.41 3.43 14.66
N VAL A 179 7.27 3.10 13.70
CA VAL A 179 7.22 1.81 13.01
C VAL A 179 7.56 0.69 14.01
N SER A 180 6.61 -0.21 14.28
CA SER A 180 6.81 -1.38 15.15
C SER A 180 7.21 -2.62 14.37
N SER A 181 6.77 -2.74 13.12
CA SER A 181 7.15 -3.80 12.19
C SER A 181 7.22 -3.26 10.78
N LEU A 182 8.25 -3.63 10.05
CA LEU A 182 8.42 -3.30 8.65
C LEU A 182 8.93 -4.50 7.87
N LEU A 183 8.09 -5.02 6.98
CA LEU A 183 8.39 -6.14 6.11
C LEU A 183 8.34 -5.69 4.65
N ILE A 184 9.18 -6.26 3.81
CA ILE A 184 9.27 -5.98 2.39
C ILE A 184 9.53 -7.26 1.61
N LEU A 185 9.08 -7.34 0.36
CA LEU A 185 9.38 -8.49 -0.50
C LEU A 185 10.88 -8.59 -0.81
N CYS A 186 11.43 -9.79 -0.63
CA CYS A 186 12.77 -10.11 -1.11
C CYS A 186 12.78 -10.14 -2.65
N THR A 187 13.88 -9.68 -3.26
CA THR A 187 14.13 -9.76 -4.71
C THR A 187 15.20 -10.80 -5.03
N SER A 188 16.23 -10.94 -4.18
CA SER A 188 17.27 -11.97 -4.27
C SER A 188 16.85 -13.32 -3.67
N CYS A 189 15.66 -13.81 -4.02
CA CYS A 189 15.09 -15.06 -3.53
C CYS A 189 14.37 -15.80 -4.66
N ARG A 190 14.22 -17.12 -4.59
CA ARG A 190 13.51 -17.88 -5.66
C ARG A 190 11.99 -17.84 -5.49
N THR A 191 11.52 -17.75 -4.26
CA THR A 191 10.11 -17.65 -3.90
C THR A 191 9.91 -16.33 -3.18
N PRO A 192 9.14 -15.38 -3.74
CA PRO A 192 8.92 -14.07 -3.11
C PRO A 192 8.27 -14.22 -1.73
N THR A 193 8.94 -13.72 -0.71
CA THR A 193 8.45 -13.70 0.67
C THR A 193 8.68 -12.35 1.32
N TYR A 194 7.81 -11.98 2.25
CA TYR A 194 7.99 -10.79 3.08
C TYR A 194 9.07 -11.05 4.14
N GLU A 195 10.15 -10.28 4.09
CA GLU A 195 11.26 -10.32 5.04
C GLU A 195 11.35 -9.01 5.80
N ARG A 196 11.98 -9.05 6.99
CA ARG A 196 12.19 -7.85 7.79
C ARG A 196 13.18 -6.91 7.08
N VAL A 197 12.88 -5.62 7.06
CA VAL A 197 13.82 -4.61 6.59
C VAL A 197 15.06 -4.57 7.50
N ILE A 198 16.23 -4.73 6.90
CA ILE A 198 17.53 -4.72 7.56
C ILE A 198 18.22 -3.38 7.28
N GLY A 199 18.64 -2.68 8.33
CA GLY A 199 19.12 -1.30 8.22
C GLY A 199 20.33 -1.06 7.30
N ILE A 200 21.17 -2.06 7.10
CA ILE A 200 22.36 -1.97 6.22
C ILE A 200 22.10 -2.42 4.78
N GLN A 201 20.99 -3.12 4.53
CA GLN A 201 20.66 -3.62 3.19
C GLN A 201 20.04 -2.52 2.34
N TRP A 202 20.21 -2.67 1.02
CA TRP A 202 19.64 -1.77 0.03
C TRP A 202 18.31 -2.31 -0.50
N TYR A 203 17.37 -1.40 -0.70
CA TYR A 203 16.04 -1.70 -1.23
C TYR A 203 15.73 -0.71 -2.35
N THR A 204 15.13 -1.20 -3.42
CA THR A 204 14.72 -0.40 -4.57
C THR A 204 13.21 -0.31 -4.61
N LEU A 205 12.68 0.92 -4.59
CA LEU A 205 11.25 1.19 -4.61
C LEU A 205 10.89 1.93 -5.90
N ALA A 206 9.76 1.58 -6.53
CA ALA A 206 9.15 2.52 -7.46
C ALA A 206 8.29 3.51 -6.66
N MET A 207 8.50 4.80 -6.89
CA MET A 207 7.81 5.88 -6.22
C MET A 207 7.13 6.77 -7.23
N SER A 208 5.85 7.07 -7.00
CA SER A 208 5.13 8.04 -7.81
C SER A 208 3.90 8.59 -7.10
N ASP A 209 3.23 9.53 -7.76
CA ASP A 209 1.97 10.13 -7.33
C ASP A 209 0.92 10.20 -8.47
N ILE A 210 1.07 9.38 -9.52
CA ILE A 210 0.23 9.34 -10.73
C ILE A 210 -0.36 7.93 -10.94
N SER A 211 -1.49 7.85 -11.67
CA SER A 211 -1.87 6.68 -12.48
C SER A 211 -1.36 6.78 -13.92
N ASP A 212 -0.31 6.03 -14.25
CA ASP A 212 0.19 5.97 -15.64
C ASP A 212 -0.83 5.19 -16.49
N ASP A 213 -1.31 5.82 -17.57
CA ASP A 213 -2.32 5.26 -18.47
C ASP A 213 -1.90 3.86 -18.97
N MET A 214 -0.67 3.71 -19.42
CA MET A 214 -0.17 2.45 -19.96
C MET A 214 -0.18 1.36 -18.88
N ILE A 215 0.31 1.68 -17.68
CA ILE A 215 0.34 0.76 -16.54
C ILE A 215 -1.07 0.32 -16.16
N MET A 216 -1.99 1.28 -15.99
CA MET A 216 -3.38 0.97 -15.62
C MET A 216 -4.09 0.19 -16.71
N ARG A 217 -3.84 0.48 -18.00
CA ARG A 217 -4.39 -0.29 -19.10
C ARG A 217 -3.88 -1.73 -19.14
N GLN A 218 -2.59 -1.93 -18.91
CA GLN A 218 -2.04 -3.27 -18.85
C GLN A 218 -2.65 -4.05 -17.68
N TYR A 219 -2.71 -3.40 -16.51
CA TYR A 219 -3.24 -4.01 -15.30
C TYR A 219 -4.72 -4.39 -15.42
N LEU A 220 -5.57 -3.45 -15.84
CA LEU A 220 -7.01 -3.67 -15.98
C LEU A 220 -7.35 -4.73 -17.06
N LYS A 221 -6.52 -4.87 -18.11
CA LYS A 221 -6.66 -5.98 -19.09
C LYS A 221 -6.26 -7.33 -18.50
N LYS A 222 -5.17 -7.35 -17.72
CA LYS A 222 -4.58 -8.57 -17.15
C LYS A 222 -5.36 -9.11 -15.95
N ARG A 223 -5.98 -8.23 -15.16
CA ARG A 223 -6.62 -8.55 -13.87
C ARG A 223 -8.13 -8.26 -13.93
N SER A 224 -8.91 -9.04 -14.68
CA SER A 224 -10.39 -9.00 -14.62
C SER A 224 -10.90 -10.31 -14.01
N PRO A 225 -11.76 -10.31 -12.99
CA PRO A 225 -12.36 -9.17 -12.27
C PRO A 225 -11.38 -8.33 -11.44
N ILE A 226 -11.67 -7.03 -11.29
CA ILE A 226 -10.92 -6.12 -10.40
C ILE A 226 -11.59 -6.12 -9.02
N MET A 227 -10.83 -6.45 -7.98
CA MET A 227 -11.30 -6.51 -6.59
C MET A 227 -10.18 -6.11 -5.62
N PRO A 228 -9.70 -4.85 -5.65
CA PRO A 228 -8.68 -4.41 -4.70
C PRO A 228 -9.23 -4.51 -3.27
N MET A 229 -8.49 -5.17 -2.41
CA MET A 229 -8.86 -5.48 -1.03
C MET A 229 -8.03 -4.67 -0.04
N LEU A 230 -8.50 -4.58 1.21
CA LEU A 230 -7.68 -4.19 2.35
C LEU A 230 -7.08 -5.46 2.95
N ASP A 231 -5.79 -5.69 2.71
CA ASP A 231 -5.08 -6.93 3.08
C ASP A 231 -4.08 -6.70 4.23
N GLY A 232 -4.12 -5.53 4.87
CA GLY A 232 -3.36 -5.23 6.08
C GLY A 232 -1.89 -4.87 5.79
N ARG A 233 -1.63 -4.26 4.63
CA ARG A 233 -0.34 -3.62 4.30
C ARG A 233 0.00 -2.51 5.27
N ILE A 234 -1.00 -1.81 5.80
CA ILE A 234 -0.79 -0.72 6.75
C ILE A 234 -1.70 -0.92 7.97
N ALA A 235 -1.08 -1.16 9.13
CA ALA A 235 -1.81 -1.31 10.39
C ALA A 235 -1.32 -0.34 11.46
N PHE A 236 -2.24 0.10 12.31
CA PHE A 236 -1.94 0.87 13.52
C PHE A 236 -2.30 0.02 14.74
N GLU A 237 -1.32 -0.27 15.57
CA GLU A 237 -1.51 -0.92 16.86
C GLU A 237 -2.31 0.03 17.76
N SER A 238 -3.50 -0.40 18.17
CA SER A 238 -4.26 0.28 19.21
C SER A 238 -3.47 0.21 20.52
N GLY A 239 -3.26 1.35 21.17
CA GLY A 239 -2.55 1.48 22.46
C GLY A 239 -3.27 0.86 23.67
N ALA A 240 -4.08 -0.17 23.46
CA ALA A 240 -4.58 -1.00 24.53
C ALA A 240 -3.84 -2.33 24.47
N ARG A 241 -3.25 -2.73 25.61
CA ARG A 241 -3.24 -4.14 25.98
C ARG A 241 -4.60 -4.70 25.56
N ALA A 242 -4.63 -5.58 24.57
CA ALA A 242 -5.62 -6.62 24.62
C ALA A 242 -5.41 -7.25 26.00
N LEU A 243 -6.32 -6.94 26.93
CA LEU A 243 -6.55 -7.80 28.07
C LEU A 243 -6.97 -9.12 27.44
N GLU A 244 -5.99 -9.95 27.09
CA GLU A 244 -6.12 -11.39 27.18
C GLU A 244 -6.30 -11.73 28.66
N THR A 245 -7.45 -11.34 29.21
CA THR A 245 -8.07 -12.12 30.27
C THR A 245 -9.06 -13.01 29.57
N SER A 246 -8.54 -14.16 29.14
CA SER A 246 -9.24 -15.44 29.31
C SER A 246 -10.73 -15.32 29.63
N TYR A 247 -11.57 -15.16 28.60
CA TYR A 247 -12.97 -15.61 28.63
C TYR A 247 -13.09 -17.15 28.56
N TRP A 248 -12.07 -17.83 29.07
CA TRP A 248 -11.99 -19.26 29.34
C TRP A 248 -11.29 -19.45 30.68
N THR A 249 -11.88 -18.97 31.77
CA THR A 249 -11.74 -19.59 33.10
C THR A 249 -12.78 -18.99 34.06
N ARG A 250 -13.71 -19.83 34.52
CA ARG A 250 -14.55 -19.68 35.74
C ARG A 250 -15.77 -18.74 35.70
N ALA A 251 -16.68 -18.93 34.74
CA ALA A 251 -18.09 -18.56 34.95
C ALA A 251 -19.09 -19.60 34.37
N ALA A 252 -18.66 -20.86 34.19
CA ALA A 252 -19.51 -21.95 33.69
C ALA A 252 -19.42 -23.23 34.55
N ILE A 253 -19.15 -23.11 35.86
CA ILE A 253 -19.22 -24.25 36.81
C ILE A 253 -19.92 -23.82 38.12
N SER A 254 -21.01 -23.06 38.06
CA SER A 254 -21.90 -22.95 39.24
C SER A 254 -23.40 -22.88 38.95
N SER A 255 -23.86 -23.28 37.75
CA SER A 255 -25.31 -23.38 37.50
C SER A 255 -25.76 -24.73 36.91
N LEU A 256 -24.93 -25.78 36.98
CA LEU A 256 -25.29 -27.13 36.53
C LEU A 256 -25.21 -28.21 37.64
N CYS A 257 -25.04 -27.83 38.91
CA CYS A 257 -25.12 -28.76 40.04
C CYS A 257 -26.38 -28.61 40.93
N THR A 258 -27.39 -27.84 40.52
CA THR A 258 -28.63 -27.69 41.30
C THR A 258 -29.92 -28.03 40.53
N ALA A 259 -29.81 -28.58 39.31
CA ALA A 259 -30.97 -28.97 38.49
C ALA A 259 -31.12 -30.49 38.26
N VAL A 260 -30.32 -31.33 38.93
CA VAL A 260 -30.43 -32.81 38.86
C VAL A 260 -30.79 -33.45 40.21
N ALA A 261 -30.96 -32.67 41.28
CA ALA A 261 -31.31 -33.17 42.62
C ALA A 261 -32.77 -32.89 43.07
N MET A 262 -33.64 -32.39 42.18
CA MET A 262 -35.07 -32.17 42.47
C MET A 262 -35.92 -32.65 41.28
N ASN A 263 -35.91 -33.96 41.03
CA ASN A 263 -36.98 -34.65 40.29
C ASN A 263 -37.06 -36.16 40.60
N ILE A 264 -36.54 -36.58 41.76
CA ILE A 264 -36.77 -37.92 42.33
C ILE A 264 -37.32 -37.72 43.75
N ALA A 265 -38.50 -37.11 43.86
CA ALA A 265 -39.29 -37.07 45.09
C ALA A 265 -40.76 -36.68 44.80
N THR A 266 -41.39 -37.33 43.82
CA THR A 266 -42.87 -37.41 43.68
C THR A 266 -43.23 -38.66 42.89
N SER A 267 -43.02 -39.82 43.51
CA SER A 267 -43.70 -41.09 43.17
C SER A 267 -43.48 -42.10 44.29
N ALA A 268 -44.21 -41.92 45.39
CA ALA A 268 -44.64 -42.93 46.35
C ALA A 268 -45.82 -42.35 47.14
#